data_AF-A0A1L9NEW1-F1
#
_entry.id   AF-A0A1L9NEW1-F1
#
_cell.length_a   1.000
_cell.length_b   1.000
_cell.length_c   1.000
_cell.angle_alpha   90.00
_cell.angle_beta   90.00
_cell.angle_gamma   90.00
#
_symmetry.space_group_name_H-M   'P 1'
#
loop_
_entity.id
_entity.type
_entity.pdbx_description
1 polymer ?
#
loop_
_entity_poly.entity_id
_entity_poly.type
_entity_poly.pdbx_seq_one_letter_code
_entity_poly.pdbx_strand_id
1 'polypeptide(L)'
;MHRQKHQPKDVECYGCYQSFRSFSGMLIHLESGACQSGVVEETIDDLAKECYQSRKYIVETDGGWHYECPDCERQFWKLSALYQHVEDVPACSYLATGDCCLAKLERFMASRLP
;
A
#
# COMPACT_ATOMS: atom_id res chain seq x y z
N MET A 1 24.65 -1.73 -15.81
CA MET A 1 23.87 -2.97 -15.93
C MET A 1 22.91 -3.06 -14.75
N HIS A 2 21.67 -2.61 -14.90
CA HIS A 2 20.65 -2.81 -13.86
C HIS A 2 19.91 -4.12 -14.17
N ARG A 3 20.35 -5.17 -13.49
CA ARG A 3 19.73 -6.50 -13.50
C ARG A 3 18.61 -6.47 -12.48
N GLN A 4 17.44 -5.95 -12.86
CA GLN A 4 16.21 -6.22 -12.11
C GLN A 4 15.86 -7.71 -12.32
N LYS A 5 16.41 -8.56 -11.45
CA LYS A 5 15.98 -9.95 -11.32
C LYS A 5 15.09 -10.06 -10.08
N HIS A 6 13.89 -10.57 -10.33
CA HIS A 6 12.80 -11.07 -9.47
C HIS A 6 11.50 -10.38 -9.92
N GLN A 7 10.41 -11.02 -10.33
CA GLN A 7 9.99 -12.37 -10.72
C GLN A 7 8.49 -12.18 -11.09
N PRO A 8 7.83 -13.02 -11.90
CA PRO A 8 6.37 -13.02 -11.95
C PRO A 8 5.89 -13.49 -10.57
N LYS A 9 5.47 -12.54 -9.73
CA LYS A 9 4.66 -12.80 -8.56
C LYS A 9 3.38 -12.04 -8.78
N ASP A 10 2.46 -12.71 -9.43
CA ASP A 10 1.05 -12.33 -9.42
C ASP A 10 0.65 -12.19 -7.94
N VAL A 11 0.49 -10.95 -7.48
CA VAL A 11 0.06 -10.64 -6.11
C VAL A 11 -1.41 -11.05 -6.04
N GLU A 12 -1.67 -12.16 -5.36
CA GLU A 12 -3.04 -12.60 -5.12
C GLU A 12 -3.70 -11.65 -4.12
N CYS A 13 -4.94 -11.28 -4.40
CA CYS A 13 -5.74 -10.48 -3.50
C CYS A 13 -6.01 -11.26 -2.22
N TYR A 14 -5.82 -10.61 -1.07
CA TYR A 14 -6.06 -11.28 0.20
C TYR A 14 -7.52 -11.76 0.31
N GLY A 15 -8.49 -10.91 -0.05
CA GLY A 15 -9.90 -11.27 0.02
C GLY A 15 -10.46 -12.09 -1.15
N CYS A 16 -9.71 -12.34 -2.22
CA CYS A 16 -10.22 -13.13 -3.35
C CYS A 16 -9.12 -13.72 -4.24
N TYR A 17 -9.48 -14.68 -5.09
CA TYR A 17 -8.52 -15.37 -5.97
C TYR A 17 -8.05 -14.54 -7.19
N GLN A 18 -8.30 -13.23 -7.24
CA GLN A 18 -7.78 -12.38 -8.33
C GLN A 18 -6.30 -12.07 -8.13
N SER A 19 -5.57 -12.03 -9.23
CA SER A 19 -4.12 -11.82 -9.27
C SER A 19 -3.78 -10.50 -9.93
N PHE A 20 -2.81 -9.79 -9.36
CA PHE A 20 -2.40 -8.44 -9.77
C PHE A 20 -0.90 -8.38 -10.06
N ARG A 21 -0.50 -7.43 -10.91
CA ARG A 21 0.92 -7.24 -11.28
C ARG A 21 1.75 -6.58 -10.18
N SER A 22 1.09 -5.94 -9.22
CA SER A 22 1.72 -5.16 -8.16
C SER A 22 0.82 -5.10 -6.93
N PHE A 23 1.39 -4.71 -5.78
CA PHE A 23 0.63 -4.55 -4.55
C PHE A 23 -0.31 -3.36 -4.65
N SER A 24 0.13 -2.26 -5.27
CA SER A 24 -0.75 -1.12 -5.57
C SER A 24 -1.96 -1.52 -6.41
N GLY A 25 -1.80 -2.39 -7.40
CA GLY A 25 -2.90 -2.87 -8.24
C GLY A 25 -3.95 -3.67 -7.46
N MET A 26 -3.49 -4.51 -6.52
CA MET A 26 -4.37 -5.23 -5.61
C MET A 26 -5.10 -4.26 -4.66
N LEU A 27 -4.41 -3.23 -4.14
CA LEU A 27 -5.04 -2.20 -3.31
C LEU A 27 -6.10 -1.41 -4.08
N ILE A 28 -5.87 -1.04 -5.35
CA ILE A 28 -6.88 -0.38 -6.19
C ILE A 28 -8.16 -1.22 -6.27
N HIS A 29 -8.01 -2.54 -6.44
CA HIS A 29 -9.13 -3.46 -6.48
C HIS A 29 -9.93 -3.53 -5.17
N LEU A 30 -9.22 -3.51 -4.03
CA LEU A 30 -9.84 -3.48 -2.70
C LEU A 30 -10.52 -2.12 -2.44
N GLU A 31 -9.81 -1.02 -2.68
CA GLU A 31 -10.33 0.35 -2.49
C GLU A 31 -11.54 0.64 -3.38
N SER A 32 -11.62 0.06 -4.57
CA SER A 32 -12.79 0.25 -5.45
C SER A 32 -14.06 -0.46 -4.96
N GLY A 33 -13.97 -1.29 -3.92
CA GLY A 33 -15.10 -2.10 -3.43
C GLY A 33 -15.56 -3.18 -4.42
N ALA A 34 -14.74 -3.52 -5.41
CA ALA A 34 -15.07 -4.56 -6.40
C ALA A 34 -14.73 -5.97 -5.89
N CYS A 35 -14.09 -6.08 -4.72
CA CYS A 35 -13.70 -7.35 -4.14
C CYS A 35 -14.90 -8.09 -3.54
N GLN A 36 -15.00 -9.39 -3.82
CA GLN A 36 -16.06 -10.24 -3.28
C GLN A 36 -15.96 -10.46 -1.76
N SER A 37 -14.81 -10.16 -1.14
CA SER A 37 -14.67 -10.19 0.33
C SER A 37 -15.39 -9.04 1.03
N GLY A 38 -15.84 -8.02 0.30
CA GLY A 38 -16.47 -6.83 0.86
C GLY A 38 -15.48 -5.82 1.45
N VAL A 39 -14.17 -6.01 1.25
CA VAL A 39 -13.17 -4.99 1.59
C VAL A 39 -13.35 -3.77 0.70
N VAL A 40 -13.32 -2.59 1.31
CA VAL A 40 -13.49 -1.27 0.67
C VAL A 40 -12.39 -0.30 1.11
N GLU A 41 -12.35 0.89 0.53
CA GLU A 41 -11.39 1.97 0.87
C GLU A 41 -11.32 2.25 2.37
N GLU A 42 -12.46 2.39 3.06
CA GLU A 42 -12.50 2.64 4.51
C GLU A 42 -11.78 1.56 5.32
N THR A 43 -11.92 0.29 4.94
CA THR A 43 -11.22 -0.82 5.60
C THR A 43 -9.70 -0.72 5.42
N ILE A 44 -9.25 -0.33 4.22
CA ILE A 44 -7.82 -0.15 3.92
C ILE A 44 -7.26 1.03 4.73
N ASP A 45 -8.01 2.13 4.80
CA ASP A 45 -7.63 3.32 5.55
C ASP A 45 -7.55 3.07 7.06
N ASP A 46 -8.51 2.34 7.61
CA ASP A 46 -8.51 1.98 9.02
C ASP A 46 -7.32 1.07 9.36
N LEU A 47 -7.05 0.05 8.54
CA LEU A 47 -5.86 -0.78 8.69
C LEU A 47 -4.56 0.03 8.60
N ALA A 48 -4.50 1.01 7.70
CA ALA A 48 -3.34 1.88 7.55
C ALA A 48 -3.12 2.77 8.78
N LYS A 49 -4.20 3.25 9.42
CA LYS A 49 -4.17 4.04 10.67
C LYS A 49 -3.83 3.20 11.89
N GLU A 50 -4.36 1.98 11.97
CA GLU A 50 -4.12 1.03 13.08
C GLU A 50 -2.68 0.52 13.13
N CYS A 51 -2.00 0.48 11.98
CA CYS A 51 -0.60 0.06 11.93
C CYS A 51 0.27 0.97 12.80
N TYR A 52 1.16 0.38 13.62
CA TYR A 52 2.06 1.11 14.51
C TYR A 52 3.07 2.03 13.78
N GLN A 53 3.17 1.93 12.46
CA GLN A 53 3.97 2.83 11.62
C GLN A 53 3.16 4.00 11.00
N SER A 54 1.86 4.11 11.28
CA SER A 54 0.94 5.07 10.65
C SER A 54 1.45 6.50 10.63
N ARG A 55 2.03 6.98 11.74
CA ARG A 55 2.62 8.33 11.85
C ARG A 55 3.75 8.66 10.87
N LYS A 56 4.28 7.67 10.13
CA LYS A 56 5.33 7.90 9.13
C LYS A 56 4.80 8.19 7.74
N TYR A 57 3.56 7.83 7.47
CA TYR A 57 2.98 7.95 6.13
C TYR A 57 1.54 8.49 6.16
N ILE A 58 1.01 8.84 7.33
CA ILE A 58 -0.26 9.54 7.50
C ILE A 58 0.02 10.87 8.17
N VAL A 59 -0.47 11.94 7.56
CA VAL A 59 -0.38 13.31 8.06
C VAL A 59 -1.80 13.83 8.29
N GLU A 60 -2.08 14.25 9.52
CA GLU A 60 -3.33 14.92 9.90
C GLU A 60 -3.28 16.40 9.52
N THR A 61 -4.38 16.94 9.04
CA THR A 61 -4.55 18.32 8.57
C THR A 61 -5.89 18.88 9.05
N ASP A 62 -6.08 20.20 9.03
CA ASP A 62 -7.38 20.82 9.38
C ASP A 62 -8.58 20.28 8.57
N GLY A 63 -8.34 19.74 7.37
CA GLY A 63 -9.37 19.20 6.47
C GLY A 63 -9.55 17.68 6.54
N GLY A 64 -8.88 16.98 7.46
CA GLY A 64 -8.87 15.52 7.53
C GLY A 64 -7.44 14.98 7.57
N TRP A 65 -7.09 14.06 6.69
CA TRP A 65 -5.77 13.45 6.67
C TRP A 65 -5.42 13.01 5.25
N HIS A 66 -4.13 12.83 4.97
CA HIS A 66 -3.65 12.29 3.70
C HIS A 66 -2.48 11.34 3.93
N TYR A 67 -2.21 10.51 2.93
CA TYR A 67 -1.01 9.70 2.89
C TYR A 67 0.16 10.53 2.38
N GLU A 68 1.33 10.35 2.98
CA GLU A 68 2.55 11.05 2.59
C GLU A 68 3.69 10.05 2.40
N CYS A 69 4.51 10.23 1.38
CA CYS A 69 5.73 9.46 1.21
C CYS A 69 6.80 9.94 2.21
N PRO A 70 7.28 9.09 3.14
CA PRO A 70 8.25 9.52 4.16
C PRO A 70 9.63 9.91 3.61
N ASP A 71 9.92 9.65 2.34
CA ASP A 71 11.23 9.96 1.71
C ASP A 71 11.20 11.27 0.90
N CYS A 72 10.11 11.52 0.15
CA CYS A 72 10.01 12.68 -0.73
C CYS A 72 8.85 13.64 -0.41
N GLU A 73 8.12 13.37 0.68
CA GLU A 73 7.03 14.21 1.22
C GLU A 73 5.86 14.41 0.24
N ARG A 74 5.77 13.56 -0.79
CA ARG A 74 4.67 13.62 -1.76
C ARG A 74 3.39 13.11 -1.14
N GLN A 75 2.30 13.85 -1.38
CA GLN A 75 0.99 13.59 -0.79
C GLN A 75 0.08 12.79 -1.72
N PHE A 76 -0.75 11.93 -1.12
CA PHE A 76 -1.67 11.02 -1.79
C PHE A 76 -2.97 10.89 -0.97
N TRP A 77 -4.08 10.72 -1.67
CA TRP A 77 -5.40 10.54 -1.03
C TRP A 77 -5.80 9.08 -0.87
N LYS A 78 -5.08 8.16 -1.51
CA LYS A 78 -5.32 6.71 -1.46
C LYS A 78 -4.03 5.99 -1.14
N LEU A 79 -4.15 4.87 -0.42
CA LEU A 79 -2.98 4.07 -0.08
C LEU A 79 -2.40 3.41 -1.33
N SER A 80 -3.26 2.97 -2.26
CA SER A 80 -2.83 2.46 -3.55
C SER A 80 -1.91 3.44 -4.31
N ALA A 81 -2.22 4.74 -4.28
CA ALA A 81 -1.44 5.77 -4.95
C ALA A 81 -0.06 5.96 -4.30
N LEU A 82 0.04 5.87 -2.97
CA LEU A 82 1.33 5.87 -2.27
C LEU A 82 2.17 4.64 -2.63
N TYR A 83 1.56 3.45 -2.67
CA TYR A 83 2.28 2.24 -3.06
C TYR A 83 2.71 2.26 -4.53
N GLN A 84 1.84 2.73 -5.42
CA GLN A 84 2.18 2.90 -6.83
C GLN A 84 3.38 3.86 -6.98
N HIS A 85 3.39 4.96 -6.23
CA HIS A 85 4.52 5.87 -6.22
C HIS A 85 5.84 5.19 -5.81
N VAL A 86 5.86 4.43 -4.72
CA VAL A 86 7.11 3.77 -4.29
C VAL A 86 7.50 2.59 -5.20
N GLU A 87 6.54 1.95 -5.88
CA GLU A 87 6.83 0.94 -6.90
C GLU A 87 7.45 1.56 -8.16
N ASP A 88 6.99 2.75 -8.58
CA ASP A 88 7.42 3.42 -9.81
C ASP A 88 8.66 4.31 -9.63
N VAL A 89 8.93 4.81 -8.42
CA VAL A 89 10.02 5.77 -8.15
C VAL A 89 11.21 5.06 -7.48
N PRO A 90 12.34 4.85 -8.18
CA PRO A 90 13.48 4.11 -7.65
C PRO A 90 14.11 4.71 -6.38
N ALA A 91 14.00 6.03 -6.20
CA ALA A 91 14.49 6.70 -5.00
C ALA A 91 13.68 6.30 -3.76
N CYS A 92 12.37 6.05 -3.91
CA CYS A 92 11.46 5.77 -2.81
C CYS A 92 11.14 4.27 -2.66
N SER A 93 11.54 3.43 -3.62
CA SER A 93 11.18 2.00 -3.66
C SER A 93 11.69 1.18 -2.49
N TYR A 94 12.76 1.64 -1.82
CA TYR A 94 13.27 0.97 -0.63
C TYR A 94 12.24 0.94 0.51
N LEU A 95 11.30 1.89 0.56
CA LEU A 95 10.27 1.98 1.59
C LEU A 95 9.33 0.77 1.62
N ALA A 96 9.12 0.12 0.48
CA ALA A 96 8.32 -1.09 0.33
C ALA A 96 9.13 -2.39 0.57
N THR A 97 10.40 -2.30 1.00
CA THR A 97 11.27 -3.47 1.22
C THR A 97 11.82 -3.53 2.65
N GLY A 98 12.30 -4.72 3.05
CA GLY A 98 13.00 -4.90 4.32
C GLY A 98 12.15 -4.51 5.55
N ASP A 99 12.73 -3.71 6.43
CA ASP A 99 12.14 -3.23 7.69
C ASP A 99 11.60 -1.80 7.61
N CYS A 100 11.41 -1.27 6.40
CA CYS A 100 10.82 0.04 6.18
C CYS A 100 9.33 0.07 6.51
N CYS A 101 8.78 1.28 6.67
CA CYS A 101 7.43 1.47 7.18
C CYS A 101 6.35 0.88 6.26
N LEU A 102 6.48 1.03 4.94
CA LEU A 102 5.50 0.48 4.00
C LEU A 102 5.63 -1.03 3.91
N ALA A 103 6.85 -1.59 3.89
CA ALA A 103 7.03 -3.04 3.99
C ALA A 103 6.40 -3.65 5.27
N LYS A 104 6.39 -2.91 6.38
CA LYS A 104 5.74 -3.32 7.63
C LYS A 104 4.22 -3.19 7.55
N LEU A 105 3.72 -2.15 6.88
CA LEU A 105 2.30 -1.97 6.63
C LEU A 105 1.75 -3.08 5.73
N GLU A 106 2.43 -3.42 4.63
CA GLU A 106 2.04 -4.51 3.73
C GLU A 106 1.88 -5.83 4.51
N ARG A 107 2.86 -6.18 5.36
CA ARG A 107 2.78 -7.38 6.22
C ARG A 107 1.66 -7.31 7.25
N PHE A 108 1.43 -6.13 7.83
CA PHE A 108 0.33 -5.91 8.77
C PHE A 108 -1.02 -6.16 8.08
N MET A 109 -1.21 -5.61 6.88
CA MET A 109 -2.42 -5.80 6.08
C MET A 109 -2.62 -7.26 5.67
N ALA A 110 -1.55 -7.94 5.23
CA ALA A 110 -1.57 -9.36 4.90
C ALA A 110 -2.01 -10.26 6.08
N SER A 111 -1.80 -9.82 7.32
CA SER A 111 -2.22 -10.55 8.52
C SER A 111 -3.65 -10.27 9.00
N ARG A 112 -4.31 -9.25 8.42
CA ARG A 112 -5.61 -8.74 8.88
C ARG A 112 -6.70 -8.85 7.83
N LEU A 113 -6.34 -8.77 6.56
CA LEU A 113 -7.27 -8.97 5.46
C LEU A 113 -7.69 -10.45 5.40
N PRO A 114 -8.97 -10.70 5.06
CA PRO A 114 -9.59 -12.03 5.14
C PRO A 114 -8.98 -13.02 4.15
#